data_AF-A0AAD7AR00-F1
#
_entry.id   AF-A0AAD7AR00-F1
#
_cell.length_a   1.000
_cell.length_b   1.000
_cell.length_c   1.000
_cell.angle_alpha   90.00
_cell.angle_beta   90.00
_cell.angle_gamma   90.00
#
_symmetry.space_group_name_H-M   'P 1'
#
loop_
_entity.id
_entity.type
_entity.pdbx_description
1 polymer ?
#
loop_
_entity_poly.entity_id
_entity_poly.type
_entity_poly.pdbx_seq_one_letter_code
_entity_poly.pdbx_strand_id
1 'polypeptide(L)'
;MTFTPFSDRVRAAIVEQTERTRRSSKADIKRLIEESELKIISLDELLSRERAYVAALKYLISPIHTLPVELLAAIFELAVHETYHHTKDAFRISHVCSRWMQIARNTPGLWNRRLRVCLPGSASTDEEYAYGLKDWLARSAPLPVPITWCLKYSCLSSEEVLRIAPRWLSLDFRGGIPRWMISRLAECNLESLEELSLDIPSDFTSDDLRAFNKRGTSSKLLKRLPRGDY
;
A
#
# COMPACT_ATOMS: atom_id res chain seq x y z
N MET A 1 50.56 65.71 42.76
CA MET A 1 49.44 64.97 43.37
C MET A 1 49.80 63.49 43.31
N THR A 2 50.36 62.96 44.40
CA THR A 2 50.96 61.62 44.46
C THR A 2 49.91 60.59 44.88
N PHE A 3 49.70 59.61 44.00
CA PHE A 3 48.81 58.47 44.17
C PHE A 3 49.33 57.59 45.32
N THR A 4 48.50 57.30 46.33
CA THR A 4 48.90 56.58 47.54
C THR A 4 48.99 55.06 47.30
N PRO A 5 50.16 54.40 47.53
CA PRO A 5 50.39 52.97 47.26
C PRO A 5 49.50 51.99 48.04
N PHE A 6 48.91 52.46 49.14
CA PHE A 6 48.05 51.66 50.02
C PHE A 6 46.66 51.39 49.40
N SER A 7 46.11 52.34 48.65
CA SER A 7 44.82 52.21 47.96
C SER A 7 44.87 51.17 46.84
N ASP A 8 46.00 51.07 46.14
CA ASP A 8 46.18 50.14 45.03
C ASP A 8 46.29 48.69 45.51
N ARG A 9 46.89 48.45 46.68
CA ARG A 9 46.94 47.13 47.31
C ARG A 9 45.57 46.63 47.73
N VAL A 10 44.74 47.49 48.30
CA VAL A 10 43.37 47.13 48.70
C VAL A 10 42.50 46.84 47.47
N ARG A 11 42.61 47.65 46.41
CA ARG A 11 41.94 47.38 45.13
C ARG A 11 42.39 46.07 44.50
N ALA A 12 43.69 45.80 44.46
CA ALA A 12 44.22 44.54 43.94
C ALA A 12 43.71 43.32 44.73
N ALA A 13 43.66 43.41 46.07
CA ALA A 13 43.14 42.34 46.92
C ALA A 13 41.63 42.10 46.71
N ILE A 14 40.84 43.15 46.54
CA ILE A 14 39.40 43.03 46.22
C ILE A 14 39.20 42.38 44.86
N VAL A 15 39.93 42.84 43.83
CA VAL A 15 39.88 42.27 42.48
C VAL A 15 40.22 40.78 42.51
N GLU A 16 41.31 40.41 43.17
CA GLU A 16 41.74 39.03 43.31
C GLU A 16 40.70 38.18 44.04
N GLN A 17 40.11 38.69 45.12
CA GLN A 17 39.05 38.00 45.85
C GLN A 17 37.80 37.81 44.99
N THR A 18 37.36 38.84 44.25
CA THR A 18 36.23 38.73 43.31
C THR A 18 36.49 37.74 42.19
N GLU A 19 37.72 37.70 41.64
CA GLU A 19 38.09 36.73 40.63
C GLU A 19 38.09 35.30 41.16
N ARG A 20 38.59 35.08 42.38
CA ARG A 20 38.55 33.77 43.04
C ARG A 20 37.11 33.30 43.26
N THR A 21 36.24 34.15 43.80
CA THR A 21 34.82 33.82 43.96
C THR A 21 34.12 33.58 42.63
N ARG A 22 34.44 34.36 41.58
CA ARG A 22 33.89 34.17 40.25
C ARG A 22 34.35 32.86 39.62
N ARG A 23 35.63 32.48 39.79
CA ARG A 23 36.17 31.20 39.31
C ARG A 23 35.53 30.02 40.03
N SER A 24 35.38 30.10 41.36
CA SER A 24 34.69 29.08 42.16
C SER A 24 33.23 28.94 41.71
N SER A 25 32.48 30.04 41.68
CA SER A 25 31.08 30.03 41.25
C SER A 25 30.89 29.54 39.82
N LYS A 26 31.80 29.88 38.89
CA LYS A 26 31.77 29.36 37.51
C LYS A 26 32.01 27.84 37.47
N ALA A 27 32.94 27.33 38.28
CA ALA A 27 33.19 25.90 38.37
C ALA A 27 31.99 25.14 38.95
N ASP A 28 31.34 25.71 39.97
CA ASP A 28 30.14 25.13 40.59
C ASP A 28 28.97 25.06 39.61
N ILE A 29 28.70 26.14 38.85
CA ILE A 29 27.67 26.17 37.81
C ILE A 29 27.98 25.13 36.72
N LYS A 30 29.23 25.02 36.28
CA LYS A 30 29.63 24.05 35.26
C LYS A 30 29.35 22.62 35.72
N ARG A 31 29.72 22.30 36.96
CA ARG A 31 29.46 20.98 37.54
C ARG A 31 27.97 20.66 37.61
N LEU A 32 27.14 21.64 37.99
CA LEU A 32 25.68 21.47 38.04
C LEU A 32 25.06 21.25 36.65
N ILE A 33 25.59 21.90 35.62
CA ILE A 33 25.17 21.66 34.22
C ILE A 33 25.52 20.23 33.82
N GLU A 34 26.77 19.81 34.02
CA GLU A 34 27.23 18.45 33.71
C GLU A 34 26.39 17.38 34.44
N GLU A 35 26.06 17.61 35.71
CA GLU A 35 25.18 16.71 36.49
C GLU A 35 23.74 16.68 35.94
N SER A 36 23.19 17.83 35.56
CA SER A 36 21.84 17.92 35.00
C SER A 36 21.75 17.24 33.62
N GLU A 37 22.78 17.39 32.79
CA GLU A 37 22.88 16.74 31.48
C GLU A 37 22.89 15.21 31.62
N LEU A 38 23.70 14.67 32.55
CA LEU A 38 23.72 13.24 32.84
C LEU A 38 22.35 12.73 33.30
N LYS A 39 21.66 13.52 34.14
CA LYS A 39 20.34 13.15 34.64
C LYS A 39 19.29 13.17 33.53
N ILE A 40 19.34 14.13 32.61
CA ILE A 40 18.46 14.19 31.42
C ILE A 40 18.64 12.93 30.57
N ILE A 41 19.89 12.54 30.29
CA ILE A 41 20.18 11.32 29.51
C ILE A 41 19.60 10.09 30.19
N SER A 42 19.82 9.93 31.50
CA SER A 42 19.30 8.78 32.25
C SER A 42 17.77 8.71 32.25
N LEU A 43 17.09 9.87 32.33
CA LEU A 43 15.63 9.94 32.29
C LEU A 43 15.09 9.64 30.90
N ASP A 44 15.77 10.08 29.84
CA ASP A 44 15.37 9.78 28.47
C ASP A 44 15.48 8.28 28.17
N GLU A 45 16.53 7.62 28.66
CA GLU A 45 16.66 6.17 28.57
C GLU A 45 15.53 5.45 29.32
N LEU A 46 15.23 5.87 30.56
CA LEU A 46 14.15 5.29 31.35
C LEU A 46 12.80 5.48 30.65
N LEU A 47 12.52 6.67 30.14
CA LEU A 47 11.29 6.99 29.45
C LEU A 47 11.14 6.21 28.13
N SER A 48 12.24 6.00 27.41
CA SER A 48 12.28 5.16 26.22
C SER A 48 11.98 3.69 26.54
N ARG A 49 12.53 3.16 27.65
CA ARG A 49 12.24 1.79 28.12
C ARG A 49 10.77 1.65 28.52
N GLU A 50 10.23 2.58 29.30
CA GLU A 50 8.82 2.56 29.70
C GLU A 50 7.87 2.65 28.50
N ARG A 51 8.18 3.50 27.51
CA ARG A 51 7.40 3.57 26.27
C ARG A 51 7.43 2.25 25.50
N ALA A 52 8.59 1.63 25.37
CA ALA A 52 8.72 0.33 24.71
C ALA A 52 7.93 -0.76 25.46
N TYR A 53 7.99 -0.75 26.80
CA TYR A 53 7.24 -1.68 27.64
C TYR A 53 5.72 -1.50 27.49
N VAL A 54 5.23 -0.26 27.57
CA VAL A 54 3.81 0.05 27.35
C VAL A 54 3.36 -0.33 25.94
N ALA A 55 4.18 -0.08 24.92
CA ALA A 55 3.87 -0.49 23.55
C ALA A 55 3.78 -2.01 23.41
N ALA A 56 4.67 -2.77 24.05
CA ALA A 56 4.64 -4.23 24.07
C ALA A 56 3.39 -4.76 24.79
N LEU A 57 3.03 -4.19 25.95
CA LEU A 57 1.79 -4.55 26.64
C LEU A 57 0.56 -4.24 25.79
N LYS A 58 0.49 -3.05 25.19
CA LYS A 58 -0.59 -2.65 24.27
C LYS A 58 -0.71 -3.60 23.09
N TYR A 59 0.41 -4.05 22.54
CA TYR A 59 0.43 -5.06 21.49
C TYR A 59 -0.18 -6.38 21.98
N LEU A 60 0.25 -6.88 23.14
CA LEU A 60 -0.24 -8.16 23.68
C LEU A 60 -1.73 -8.15 24.03
N ILE A 61 -2.25 -7.04 24.54
CA ILE A 61 -3.66 -6.91 24.93
C ILE A 61 -4.55 -6.42 23.79
N SER A 62 -3.98 -6.03 22.65
CA SER A 62 -4.77 -5.48 21.54
C SER A 62 -5.71 -6.57 21.00
N PRO A 63 -7.03 -6.30 20.91
CA PRO A 63 -8.03 -7.29 20.52
C PRO A 63 -7.72 -7.98 19.18
N ILE A 64 -7.02 -7.29 18.28
CA ILE A 64 -6.68 -7.84 16.97
C ILE A 64 -5.74 -9.05 17.04
N HIS A 65 -4.99 -9.18 18.14
CA HIS A 65 -4.11 -10.34 18.37
C HIS A 65 -4.84 -11.50 19.04
N THR A 66 -5.98 -11.25 19.70
CA THR A 66 -6.79 -12.29 20.36
C THR A 66 -7.95 -12.80 19.48
N LEU A 67 -8.30 -12.07 18.42
CA LEU A 67 -9.32 -12.51 17.48
C LEU A 67 -8.94 -13.83 16.80
N PRO A 68 -9.90 -14.78 16.68
CA PRO A 68 -9.79 -15.91 15.78
C PRO A 68 -9.47 -15.48 14.35
N VAL A 69 -8.77 -16.34 13.61
CA VAL A 69 -8.33 -16.04 12.24
C VAL A 69 -9.52 -15.79 11.30
N GLU A 70 -10.63 -16.50 11.53
CA GLU A 70 -11.85 -16.42 10.74
C GLU A 70 -12.51 -15.05 10.87
N LEU A 71 -12.57 -14.50 12.09
CA LEU A 71 -13.13 -13.16 12.33
C LEU A 71 -12.23 -12.09 11.72
N LEU A 72 -10.91 -12.25 11.83
CA LEU A 72 -9.97 -11.30 11.24
C LEU A 72 -10.02 -11.32 9.70
N ALA A 73 -10.15 -12.50 9.10
CA ALA A 73 -10.38 -12.65 7.65
C ALA A 73 -11.68 -11.97 7.21
N ALA A 74 -12.79 -12.18 7.93
CA ALA A 74 -14.06 -11.52 7.65
C ALA A 74 -13.97 -9.98 7.75
N ILE A 75 -13.26 -9.46 8.76
CA ILE A 75 -12.98 -8.01 8.89
C ILE A 75 -12.20 -7.50 7.67
N PHE A 76 -11.19 -8.24 7.20
CA PHE A 76 -10.42 -7.84 6.01
C PHE A 76 -11.29 -7.79 4.76
N GLU A 77 -12.14 -8.81 4.56
CA GLU A 77 -13.03 -8.86 3.40
C GLU A 77 -14.05 -7.72 3.39
N LEU A 78 -14.57 -7.33 4.56
CA LEU A 78 -15.46 -6.19 4.74
C LEU A 78 -14.74 -4.86 4.49
N ALA A 79 -13.55 -4.68 5.09
CA ALA A 79 -12.75 -3.47 4.95
C ALA A 79 -12.37 -3.18 3.49
N VAL A 80 -12.17 -4.23 2.69
CA VAL A 80 -11.89 -4.11 1.25
C VAL A 80 -13.16 -3.94 0.42
N HIS A 81 -14.30 -4.44 0.88
CA HIS A 81 -15.58 -4.35 0.16
C HIS A 81 -16.10 -2.91 0.09
N GLU A 82 -15.92 -2.14 1.16
CA GLU A 82 -16.49 -0.79 1.29
C GLU A 82 -15.68 0.31 0.58
N THR A 83 -14.53 -0.03 -0.03
CA THR A 83 -13.63 0.98 -0.59
C THR A 83 -13.59 1.00 -2.12
N TYR A 84 -13.45 2.20 -2.69
CA TYR A 84 -13.19 2.39 -4.12
C TYR A 84 -11.79 1.89 -4.57
N HIS A 85 -10.93 1.55 -3.61
CA HIS A 85 -9.54 1.18 -3.81
C HIS A 85 -9.23 -0.23 -3.28
N HIS A 86 -10.20 -1.14 -3.40
CA HIS A 86 -10.14 -2.51 -2.91
C HIS A 86 -8.82 -3.24 -3.25
N THR A 87 -8.25 -3.00 -4.44
CA THR A 87 -6.95 -3.59 -4.79
C THR A 87 -5.81 -3.10 -3.91
N LYS A 88 -5.69 -1.78 -3.73
CA LYS A 88 -4.66 -1.18 -2.87
C LYS A 88 -4.86 -1.57 -1.42
N ASP A 89 -6.11 -1.63 -0.96
CA ASP A 89 -6.41 -1.92 0.44
C ASP A 89 -6.14 -3.39 0.80
N ALA A 90 -6.44 -4.34 -0.09
CA ALA A 90 -6.05 -5.74 0.10
C ALA A 90 -4.52 -5.90 0.22
N PHE A 91 -3.75 -5.19 -0.62
CA PHE A 91 -2.29 -5.18 -0.48
C PHE A 91 -1.86 -4.54 0.85
N ARG A 92 -2.39 -3.36 1.21
CA ARG A 92 -2.06 -2.69 2.48
C ARG A 92 -2.30 -3.59 3.68
N ILE A 93 -3.44 -4.27 3.75
CA ILE A 93 -3.76 -5.24 4.79
C ILE A 93 -2.70 -6.34 4.83
N SER A 94 -2.30 -6.87 3.68
CA SER A 94 -1.27 -7.91 3.60
C SER A 94 0.15 -7.46 4.00
N HIS A 95 0.39 -6.15 4.14
CA HIS A 95 1.69 -5.57 4.49
C HIS A 95 1.79 -5.04 5.94
N VAL A 96 0.76 -5.21 6.76
CA VAL A 96 0.75 -4.70 8.15
C VAL A 96 1.73 -5.46 9.05
N CYS A 97 1.62 -6.80 9.08
CA CYS A 97 2.53 -7.67 9.81
C CYS A 97 2.50 -9.09 9.23
N SER A 98 3.44 -9.96 9.62
CA SER A 98 3.54 -11.33 9.11
C SER A 98 2.26 -12.15 9.32
N ARG A 99 1.56 -11.97 10.46
CA ARG A 99 0.28 -12.65 10.72
C ARG A 99 -0.80 -12.20 9.72
N TRP A 100 -0.94 -10.89 9.51
CA TRP A 100 -1.95 -10.37 8.58
C TRP A 100 -1.64 -10.78 7.14
N MET A 101 -0.37 -10.78 6.76
CA MET A 101 0.09 -11.27 5.47
C MET A 101 -0.32 -12.72 5.22
N GLN A 102 -0.12 -13.61 6.21
CA GLN A 102 -0.51 -15.02 6.11
C GLN A 102 -2.02 -15.19 6.00
N ILE A 103 -2.78 -14.46 6.82
CA ILE A 103 -4.26 -14.50 6.80
C ILE A 103 -4.78 -14.00 5.46
N ALA A 104 -4.30 -12.84 4.99
CA ALA A 104 -4.69 -12.27 3.72
C ALA A 104 -4.39 -13.23 2.56
N ARG A 105 -3.20 -13.85 2.53
CA ARG A 105 -2.85 -14.85 1.50
C ARG A 105 -3.77 -16.07 1.49
N ASN A 106 -4.21 -16.52 2.67
CA ASN A 106 -5.09 -17.68 2.82
C ASN A 106 -6.58 -17.34 2.76
N THR A 107 -6.95 -16.10 2.40
CA THR A 107 -8.33 -15.64 2.30
C THR A 107 -8.65 -15.24 0.85
N PRO A 108 -8.99 -16.19 -0.04
CA PRO A 108 -9.23 -15.89 -1.45
C PRO A 108 -10.32 -14.85 -1.70
N GLY A 109 -11.35 -14.78 -0.83
CA GLY A 109 -12.43 -13.81 -0.94
C GLY A 109 -11.96 -12.35 -0.84
N LEU A 110 -10.83 -12.10 -0.17
CA LEU A 110 -10.16 -10.79 -0.13
C LEU A 110 -9.68 -10.34 -1.52
N TRP A 111 -9.25 -11.28 -2.35
CA TRP A 111 -8.69 -11.05 -3.69
C TRP A 111 -9.74 -11.27 -4.80
N ASN A 112 -10.93 -11.77 -4.46
CA ASN A 112 -12.04 -11.96 -5.39
C ASN A 112 -12.90 -10.69 -5.51
N ARG A 113 -12.26 -9.57 -5.85
CA ARG A 113 -12.93 -8.31 -6.14
C ARG A 113 -12.65 -7.90 -7.58
N ARG A 114 -13.48 -7.00 -8.12
CA ARG A 114 -13.43 -6.61 -9.53
C ARG A 114 -12.07 -6.02 -9.87
N LEU A 115 -11.23 -6.82 -10.51
CA LEU A 115 -9.85 -6.46 -10.79
C LEU A 115 -9.82 -5.52 -11.99
N ARG A 116 -9.32 -4.30 -11.77
CA ARG A 116 -9.11 -3.35 -12.87
C ARG A 116 -7.72 -3.59 -13.46
N VAL A 117 -7.67 -4.07 -14.69
CA VAL A 117 -6.43 -4.23 -15.44
C VAL A 117 -6.22 -2.96 -16.27
N CYS A 118 -5.34 -2.08 -15.81
CA CYS A 118 -4.90 -0.89 -16.57
C CYS A 118 -3.52 -1.17 -17.18
N LEU A 119 -3.36 -0.90 -18.46
CA LEU A 119 -2.07 -1.01 -19.13
C LEU A 119 -1.25 0.27 -18.88
N PRO A 120 -0.10 0.21 -18.21
CA PRO A 120 0.78 1.36 -18.10
C PRO A 120 1.27 1.75 -19.50
N GLY A 121 1.37 3.06 -19.77
CA GLY A 121 1.90 3.55 -21.04
C GLY A 121 3.44 3.55 -21.13
N SER A 122 4.14 3.05 -20.11
CA SER A 122 5.60 3.10 -20.00
C SER A 122 6.20 1.77 -19.56
N ALA A 123 7.29 1.37 -20.22
CA ALA A 123 7.94 0.07 -20.03
C ALA A 123 8.44 -0.22 -18.60
N SER A 124 8.84 0.79 -17.82
CA SER A 124 9.35 0.59 -16.45
C SER A 124 8.27 0.20 -15.44
N THR A 125 7.00 0.52 -15.73
CA THR A 125 5.85 0.18 -14.89
C THR A 125 5.24 -1.17 -15.22
N ASP A 126 5.69 -1.85 -16.29
CA ASP A 126 5.05 -3.07 -16.77
C ASP A 126 5.43 -4.31 -15.95
N GLU A 127 6.68 -4.43 -15.50
CA GLU A 127 7.15 -5.61 -14.74
C GLU A 127 6.59 -5.64 -13.31
N GLU A 128 6.66 -4.53 -12.58
CA GLU A 128 6.11 -4.44 -11.21
C GLU A 128 4.59 -4.65 -11.22
N TYR A 129 3.91 -4.09 -12.22
CA TYR A 129 2.48 -4.27 -12.41
C TYR A 129 2.14 -5.73 -12.75
N ALA A 130 2.90 -6.37 -13.64
CA ALA A 130 2.73 -7.78 -13.98
C ALA A 130 2.96 -8.69 -12.76
N TYR A 131 3.94 -8.38 -11.91
CA TYR A 131 4.18 -9.12 -10.67
C TYR A 131 3.00 -8.98 -9.69
N GLY A 132 2.53 -7.75 -9.45
CA GLY A 132 1.38 -7.51 -8.59
C GLY A 132 0.10 -8.17 -9.12
N LEU A 133 -0.09 -8.15 -10.44
CA LEU A 133 -1.20 -8.83 -11.11
C LEU A 133 -1.12 -10.34 -10.92
N LYS A 134 0.05 -10.96 -11.15
CA LYS A 134 0.27 -12.40 -10.93
C LYS A 134 -0.03 -12.80 -9.48
N ASP A 135 0.48 -12.04 -8.52
CA ASP A 135 0.28 -12.30 -7.10
C ASP A 135 -1.21 -12.16 -6.72
N TRP A 136 -1.91 -11.15 -7.23
CA TRP A 136 -3.37 -11.02 -7.06
C TRP A 136 -4.12 -12.24 -7.58
N LEU A 137 -3.81 -12.67 -8.81
CA LEU A 137 -4.49 -13.77 -9.47
C LEU A 137 -4.21 -15.12 -8.78
N ALA A 138 -2.99 -15.31 -8.29
CA ALA A 138 -2.62 -16.48 -7.51
C ALA A 138 -3.41 -16.55 -6.19
N ARG A 139 -3.54 -15.43 -5.47
CA ARG A 139 -4.23 -15.37 -4.18
C ARG A 139 -5.75 -15.46 -4.28
N SER A 140 -6.32 -15.04 -5.41
CA SER A 140 -7.76 -15.22 -5.68
C SER A 140 -8.17 -16.66 -5.95
N ALA A 141 -7.22 -17.57 -6.23
CA ALA A 141 -7.52 -18.96 -6.53
C ALA A 141 -8.16 -19.66 -5.31
N PRO A 142 -9.18 -20.53 -5.50
CA PRO A 142 -9.73 -20.98 -6.78
C PRO A 142 -10.91 -20.13 -7.32
N LEU A 143 -11.27 -19.03 -6.66
CA LEU A 143 -12.53 -18.33 -6.92
C LEU A 143 -12.61 -17.72 -8.33
N PRO A 144 -13.80 -17.66 -8.94
CA PRO A 144 -14.02 -16.92 -10.18
C PRO A 144 -13.79 -15.42 -9.96
N VAL A 145 -13.08 -14.74 -10.86
CA VAL A 145 -12.66 -13.34 -10.71
C VAL A 145 -13.39 -12.44 -11.71
N PRO A 146 -14.05 -11.37 -11.28
CA PRO A 146 -14.55 -10.33 -12.17
C PRO A 146 -13.40 -9.42 -12.62
N ILE A 147 -13.19 -9.25 -13.93
CA ILE A 147 -12.12 -8.44 -14.51
C ILE A 147 -12.69 -7.29 -15.33
N THR A 148 -12.12 -6.10 -15.15
CA THR A 148 -12.37 -4.94 -16.00
C THR A 148 -11.06 -4.52 -16.66
N TRP A 149 -11.00 -4.63 -17.98
CA TRP A 149 -9.89 -4.14 -18.78
C TRP A 149 -10.12 -2.66 -19.11
N CYS A 150 -9.13 -1.83 -18.80
CA CYS A 150 -9.12 -0.42 -19.17
C CYS A 150 -7.96 -0.17 -20.13
N LEU A 151 -8.29 -0.04 -21.40
CA LEU A 151 -7.32 0.15 -22.47
C LEU A 151 -7.17 1.66 -22.67
N LYS A 152 -6.12 2.23 -22.07
CA LYS A 152 -5.71 3.61 -22.35
C LYS A 152 -4.56 3.67 -23.35
N TYR A 153 -3.74 2.62 -23.43
CA TYR A 153 -2.56 2.51 -24.30
C TYR A 153 -2.31 1.04 -24.69
N SER A 154 -1.61 0.81 -25.80
CA SER A 154 -1.40 -0.50 -26.41
C SER A 154 -0.11 -1.18 -25.94
N CYS A 155 -0.07 -1.79 -24.74
CA CYS A 155 0.98 -2.74 -24.38
C CYS A 155 0.70 -3.45 -23.05
N LEU A 156 0.38 -4.75 -23.12
CA LEU A 156 0.88 -5.76 -22.17
C LEU A 156 0.89 -7.10 -22.90
N SER A 157 1.80 -7.98 -22.48
CA SER A 157 1.71 -9.42 -22.70
C SER A 157 0.40 -9.92 -22.07
N SER A 158 -0.61 -10.12 -22.90
CA SER A 158 -1.95 -10.57 -22.49
C SER A 158 -1.97 -12.00 -21.97
N GLU A 159 -0.90 -12.76 -22.17
CA GLU A 159 -0.90 -14.21 -21.94
C GLU A 159 -1.17 -14.60 -20.49
N GLU A 160 -0.63 -13.87 -19.52
CA GLU A 160 -0.76 -14.23 -18.10
C GLU A 160 -2.18 -14.01 -17.58
N VAL A 161 -2.84 -12.98 -18.08
CA VAL A 161 -4.26 -12.73 -17.79
C VAL A 161 -5.12 -13.74 -18.54
N LEU A 162 -4.79 -14.06 -19.80
CA LEU A 162 -5.51 -15.08 -20.58
C LEU A 162 -5.39 -16.49 -19.99
N ARG A 163 -4.27 -16.84 -19.33
CA ARG A 163 -4.10 -18.15 -18.66
C ARG A 163 -5.15 -18.44 -17.58
N ILE A 164 -5.72 -17.40 -16.98
CA ILE A 164 -6.76 -17.54 -15.96
C ILE A 164 -8.18 -17.34 -16.52
N ALA A 165 -8.34 -17.24 -17.85
CA ALA A 165 -9.63 -17.09 -18.52
C ALA A 165 -10.72 -18.08 -18.07
N PRO A 166 -10.41 -19.37 -17.77
CA PRO A 166 -11.43 -20.31 -17.28
C PRO A 166 -12.10 -19.88 -15.98
N ARG A 167 -11.44 -19.01 -15.19
CA ARG A 167 -11.92 -18.49 -13.91
C ARG A 167 -12.55 -17.11 -14.02
N TRP A 168 -12.71 -16.54 -15.21
CA TRP A 168 -13.32 -15.22 -15.32
C TRP A 168 -14.83 -15.31 -15.08
N LEU A 169 -15.36 -14.44 -14.21
CA LEU A 169 -16.79 -14.37 -13.89
C LEU A 169 -17.50 -13.29 -14.71
N SER A 170 -16.91 -12.09 -14.75
CA SER A 170 -17.39 -10.98 -15.58
C SER A 170 -16.21 -10.36 -16.30
N LEU A 171 -16.35 -10.01 -17.57
CA LEU A 171 -15.30 -9.37 -18.35
C LEU A 171 -15.85 -8.07 -18.96
N ASP A 172 -15.26 -6.94 -18.58
CA ASP A 172 -15.68 -5.60 -19.03
C ASP A 172 -14.51 -4.90 -19.74
N PHE A 173 -14.63 -4.66 -21.04
CA PHE A 173 -13.64 -3.91 -21.82
C PHE A 173 -14.07 -2.46 -21.97
N ARG A 174 -13.32 -1.57 -21.32
CA ARG A 174 -13.51 -0.11 -21.41
C ARG A 174 -12.45 0.50 -22.32
N GLY A 175 -12.89 1.32 -23.27
CA GLY A 175 -12.01 2.02 -24.22
C GLY A 175 -11.76 1.26 -25.53
N GLY A 176 -12.64 0.34 -25.90
CA GLY A 176 -12.54 -0.42 -27.14
C GLY A 176 -11.69 -1.68 -27.01
N ILE A 177 -12.13 -2.80 -27.58
CA ILE A 177 -11.36 -4.05 -27.60
C ILE A 177 -10.45 -4.15 -28.85
N PRO A 178 -9.12 -4.31 -28.71
CA PRO A 178 -8.23 -4.57 -29.82
C PRO A 178 -8.61 -5.84 -30.58
N ARG A 179 -8.55 -5.78 -31.92
CA ARG A 179 -8.89 -6.93 -32.78
C ARG A 179 -8.08 -8.18 -32.44
N TRP A 180 -6.79 -8.04 -32.14
CA TRP A 180 -5.94 -9.18 -31.76
C TRP A 180 -6.45 -9.88 -30.48
N MET A 181 -7.08 -9.14 -29.57
CA MET A 181 -7.58 -9.69 -28.31
C MET A 181 -8.86 -10.48 -28.53
N ILE A 182 -9.72 -10.10 -29.48
CA ILE A 182 -10.90 -10.89 -29.83
C ILE A 182 -10.54 -12.28 -30.33
N SER A 183 -9.53 -12.38 -31.19
CA SER A 183 -9.05 -13.69 -31.66
C SER A 183 -8.57 -14.55 -30.49
N ARG A 184 -7.81 -13.95 -29.55
CA ARG A 184 -7.32 -14.66 -28.36
C ARG A 184 -8.42 -15.04 -27.39
N LEU A 185 -9.41 -14.19 -27.17
CA LEU A 185 -10.56 -14.50 -26.34
C LEU A 185 -11.39 -15.64 -26.92
N ALA A 186 -11.54 -15.69 -28.26
CA ALA A 186 -12.20 -16.80 -28.93
C ALA A 186 -11.45 -18.14 -28.77
N GLU A 187 -10.14 -18.10 -28.52
CA GLU A 187 -9.33 -19.28 -28.21
C GLU A 187 -9.44 -19.72 -26.74
N CYS A 188 -9.83 -18.83 -25.84
CA CYS A 188 -9.87 -19.11 -24.39
C CYS A 188 -11.07 -19.98 -23.99
N ASN A 189 -10.90 -20.78 -22.94
CA ASN A 189 -12.02 -21.41 -22.25
C ASN A 189 -12.67 -20.39 -21.30
N LEU A 190 -13.96 -20.12 -21.49
CA LEU A 190 -14.76 -19.13 -20.77
C LEU A 190 -15.99 -19.77 -20.09
N GLU A 191 -15.84 -20.98 -19.56
CA GLU A 191 -16.91 -21.74 -18.88
C GLU A 191 -17.56 -20.95 -17.74
N SER A 192 -16.75 -20.34 -16.86
CA SER A 192 -17.23 -19.60 -15.68
C SER A 192 -17.74 -18.18 -15.99
N LEU A 193 -17.61 -17.72 -17.24
CA LEU A 193 -17.97 -16.35 -17.59
C LEU A 193 -19.49 -16.20 -17.58
N GLU A 194 -20.04 -15.26 -16.84
CA GLU A 194 -21.47 -14.98 -16.77
C GLU A 194 -21.83 -13.68 -17.51
N GLU A 195 -20.95 -12.69 -17.42
CA GLU A 195 -21.16 -11.36 -18.00
C GLU A 195 -20.01 -10.97 -18.91
N LEU A 196 -20.31 -10.54 -20.13
CA LEU A 196 -19.35 -9.95 -21.05
C LEU A 196 -19.86 -8.59 -21.53
N SER A 197 -19.09 -7.54 -21.25
CA SER A 197 -19.34 -6.17 -21.67
C SER A 197 -18.20 -5.72 -22.59
N LEU A 198 -18.56 -5.33 -23.81
CA LEU A 198 -17.61 -4.84 -24.82
C LEU A 198 -18.04 -3.44 -25.24
N ASP A 199 -17.13 -2.47 -25.06
CA ASP A 199 -17.17 -1.24 -25.86
C ASP A 199 -16.67 -1.59 -27.27
N ILE A 200 -17.59 -1.60 -28.23
CA ILE A 200 -17.29 -1.94 -29.62
C ILE A 200 -16.94 -0.64 -30.36
N PRO A 201 -15.70 -0.48 -30.88
CA PRO A 201 -15.32 0.64 -31.72
C PRO A 201 -16.24 0.78 -32.94
N SER A 202 -16.49 2.00 -33.43
CA SER A 202 -17.40 2.24 -34.56
C SER A 202 -16.96 1.60 -35.88
N ASP A 203 -15.69 1.24 -36.00
CA ASP A 203 -15.06 0.59 -37.16
C ASP A 203 -15.10 -0.96 -37.10
N PHE A 204 -15.83 -1.53 -36.14
CA PHE A 204 -16.02 -2.98 -36.06
C PHE A 204 -16.92 -3.53 -37.15
N THR A 205 -16.49 -4.61 -37.82
CA THR A 205 -17.29 -5.27 -38.85
C THR A 205 -18.20 -6.33 -38.27
N SER A 206 -19.26 -6.70 -39.01
CA SER A 206 -20.13 -7.83 -38.63
C SER A 206 -19.37 -9.17 -38.58
N ASP A 207 -18.25 -9.30 -39.28
CA ASP A 207 -17.47 -10.54 -39.33
C ASP A 207 -16.63 -10.73 -38.06
N ASP A 208 -16.10 -9.65 -37.49
CA ASP A 208 -15.39 -9.67 -36.21
C ASP A 208 -16.31 -10.14 -35.08
N LEU A 209 -17.56 -9.66 -35.07
CA LEU A 209 -18.58 -10.09 -34.10
C LEU A 209 -18.99 -11.55 -34.31
N ARG A 210 -19.03 -12.04 -35.56
CA ARG A 210 -19.34 -13.45 -35.87
C ARG A 210 -18.21 -14.39 -35.44
N ALA A 211 -16.95 -13.99 -35.62
CA ALA A 211 -15.79 -14.76 -35.17
C ALA A 211 -15.83 -14.99 -33.66
N PHE A 212 -16.20 -13.94 -32.91
CA PHE A 212 -16.37 -14.03 -31.46
C PHE A 212 -17.57 -14.89 -31.04
N ASN A 213 -18.65 -14.87 -31.82
CA ASN A 213 -19.92 -15.54 -31.51
C ASN A 213 -19.87 -17.09 -31.67
N LYS A 214 -19.01 -17.62 -32.55
CA LYS A 214 -19.01 -19.05 -32.96
C LYS A 214 -18.80 -20.08 -31.83
N ARG A 215 -18.42 -19.68 -30.61
CA ARG A 215 -18.16 -20.61 -29.48
C ARG A 215 -19.13 -20.47 -28.30
N GLY A 216 -20.31 -19.88 -28.49
CA GLY A 216 -21.36 -19.89 -27.46
C GLY A 216 -21.28 -18.76 -26.42
N THR A 217 -20.44 -17.76 -26.65
CA THR A 217 -20.34 -16.53 -25.84
C THR A 217 -21.51 -15.55 -26.06
N SER A 218 -22.38 -15.79 -27.04
CA SER A 218 -23.48 -14.88 -27.40
C SER A 218 -24.53 -14.66 -26.31
N SER A 219 -24.87 -15.70 -25.55
CA SER A 219 -25.89 -15.58 -24.50
C SER A 219 -25.46 -14.67 -23.34
N LYS A 220 -24.16 -14.35 -23.26
CA LYS A 220 -23.52 -13.61 -22.18
C LYS A 220 -23.07 -12.21 -22.60
N LEU A 221 -23.27 -11.84 -23.87
CA LEU A 221 -22.79 -10.61 -24.47
C LEU A 221 -23.78 -9.46 -24.27
N LEU A 222 -23.43 -8.53 -23.38
CA LEU A 222 -24.09 -7.25 -23.22
C LEU A 222 -23.41 -6.22 -24.11
N LYS A 223 -24.09 -5.82 -25.19
CA LYS A 223 -23.63 -4.71 -26.05
C LYS A 223 -23.84 -3.40 -25.32
N ARG A 224 -22.77 -2.61 -25.13
CA ARG A 224 -22.86 -1.21 -24.72
C ARG A 224 -22.63 -0.33 -25.95
N LEU A 225 -23.50 0.67 -26.12
CA LEU A 225 -23.23 1.75 -27.06
C LEU A 225 -22.02 2.53 -26.55
N PRO A 226 -21.14 3.03 -27.43
CA PRO A 226 -20.00 3.84 -27.03
C PRO A 226 -20.52 4.99 -26.17
N ARG A 227 -20.05 5.05 -24.91
CA ARG A 227 -20.27 6.25 -24.09
C ARG A 227 -19.51 7.35 -24.80
N GLY A 228 -20.23 8.34 -25.35
CA GLY A 228 -19.61 9.48 -25.99
C GLY A 228 -18.51 10.04 -25.10
N ASP A 229 -17.31 10.17 -25.65
CA ASP A 229 -16.18 10.79 -24.97
C ASP A 229 -16.62 12.21 -24.52
N TYR A 230 -16.64 12.42 -23.21
CA TYR A 230 -16.63 13.74 -22.57
C TYR A 230 -15.28 13.93 -21.90
#